data_AF-A0A4Z0PCT7-F1
#
_entry.id   AF-A0A4Z0PCT7-F1
#
_cell.length_a   1.000
_cell.length_b   1.000
_cell.length_c   1.000
_cell.angle_alpha   90.00
_cell.angle_beta   90.00
_cell.angle_gamma   90.00
#
_symmetry.space_group_name_H-M   'P 1'
#
loop_
_entity.id
_entity.type
_entity.pdbx_description
1 polymer ?
#
loop_
_entity_poly.entity_id
_entity_poly.type
_entity_poly.pdbx_seq_one_letter_code
_entity_poly.pdbx_strand_id
1 'polypeptide(L)'
;MNHPVVRPPDPIRRVIHFGVNTVLPAAPAGFFLTVGLGLFGLLNLVFQHEIWLHTPGAERWLLLLCLACLLLLPWQIGRVANRVANSLNGWFWQFCWRLAGWSAYVAGGVLLIPGAIGLGWLLIAG
;
A
#
# COMPACT_ATOMS: atom_id res chain seq x y z
N MET A 1 42.22 20.40 20.79
CA MET A 1 40.90 20.70 20.19
C MET A 1 40.43 19.45 19.47
N ASN A 2 39.50 18.71 20.08
CA ASN A 2 38.93 17.51 19.47
C ASN A 2 37.85 17.93 18.47
N HIS A 3 38.10 17.79 17.17
CA HIS A 3 37.04 17.87 16.18
C HIS A 3 36.04 16.75 16.46
N PRO A 4 34.74 17.04 16.62
CA PRO A 4 33.74 15.98 16.74
C PRO A 4 33.77 15.17 15.45
N VAL A 5 34.14 13.89 15.57
CA VAL A 5 34.02 12.91 14.49
C VAL A 5 32.52 12.78 14.21
N VAL A 6 32.03 13.50 13.21
CA VAL A 6 30.66 13.36 12.70
C VAL A 6 30.61 11.96 12.10
N ARG A 7 30.16 11.00 12.92
CA ARG A 7 29.92 9.62 12.48
C ARG A 7 28.99 9.70 11.26
N PRO A 8 29.34 9.10 10.11
CA PRO A 8 28.44 9.08 8.97
C PRO A 8 27.10 8.50 9.46
N PRO A 9 25.96 9.15 9.13
CA PRO A 9 24.67 8.73 9.66
C PRO A 9 24.45 7.26 9.30
N ASP A 10 24.10 6.47 10.32
CA ASP A 10 23.90 5.03 10.19
C ASP A 10 23.01 4.77 8.97
N PRO A 11 23.35 3.80 8.10
CA PRO A 11 22.63 3.58 6.84
C PRO A 11 21.13 3.35 7.09
N ILE A 12 20.79 2.69 8.20
CA ILE A 12 19.42 2.47 8.67
C ILE A 12 18.72 3.81 8.96
N ARG A 13 19.38 4.73 9.67
CA ARG A 13 18.81 6.03 10.02
C ARG A 13 18.58 6.89 8.78
N ARG A 14 19.44 6.79 7.77
CA ARG A 14 19.26 7.42 6.45
C ARG A 14 18.04 6.88 5.72
N VAL A 15 17.85 5.56 5.70
CA VAL A 15 16.70 4.92 5.04
C VAL A 15 15.40 5.27 5.76
N ILE A 16 15.39 5.25 7.10
CA ILE A 16 14.22 5.66 7.90
C ILE A 16 13.88 7.13 7.65
N HIS A 17 14.88 8.02 7.69
CA HIS A 17 14.66 9.44 7.45
C HIS A 17 14.16 9.70 6.02
N PHE A 18 14.65 8.95 5.03
CA PHE A 18 14.14 9.00 3.66
C PHE A 18 12.70 8.50 3.57
N GLY A 19 12.37 7.38 4.22
CA GLY A 19 11.02 6.84 4.30
C GLY A 19 10.04 7.83 4.93
N VAL A 20 10.39 8.38 6.09
CA VAL A 20 9.52 9.27 6.87
C VAL A 20 9.38 10.66 6.21
N ASN A 21 10.47 11.24 5.69
CA ASN A 21 10.41 12.61 5.16
C ASN A 21 10.15 12.70 3.65
N THR A 22 10.31 11.60 2.90
CA THR A 22 10.11 11.60 1.44
C THR A 22 8.95 10.71 1.03
N VAL A 23 8.85 9.49 1.56
CA VAL A 23 7.83 8.52 1.15
C VAL A 23 6.50 8.78 1.86
N LEU A 24 6.53 9.04 3.17
CA LEU A 24 5.34 9.31 3.99
C LEU A 24 4.52 10.54 3.51
N PRO A 25 5.13 11.72 3.24
CA PRO A 25 4.38 12.86 2.71
C PRO A 25 4.02 12.72 1.22
N ALA A 26 4.75 11.90 0.46
CA ALA A 26 4.40 11.61 -0.93
C ALA A 26 3.14 10.72 -1.03
N ALA A 27 2.89 9.89 -0.02
CA ALA A 27 1.73 9.02 0.03
C ALA A 27 0.42 9.83 0.14
N PRO A 28 -0.56 9.64 -0.76
CA PRO A 28 -1.85 10.31 -0.67
C PRO A 28 -2.60 9.83 0.58
N ALA A 29 -3.45 10.67 1.17
CA ALA A 29 -4.29 10.30 2.32
C ALA A 29 -5.09 9.00 2.05
N GLY A 30 -5.51 8.80 0.80
CA GLY A 30 -6.17 7.57 0.36
C GLY A 30 -5.35 6.30 0.52
N PHE A 31 -4.01 6.36 0.45
CA PHE A 31 -3.13 5.21 0.68
C PHE A 31 -3.23 4.70 2.11
N PHE A 32 -3.11 5.61 3.10
CA PHE A 32 -3.28 5.26 4.51
C PHE A 32 -4.68 4.73 4.80
N LEU A 33 -5.69 5.30 4.15
CA LEU A 33 -7.06 4.82 4.23
C LEU A 33 -7.19 3.39 3.69
N THR A 34 -6.66 3.09 2.51
CA THR A 34 -6.70 1.72 1.95
C THR A 34 -5.89 0.72 2.76
N VAL A 35 -4.73 1.12 3.30
CA VAL A 35 -3.94 0.24 4.17
C VAL A 35 -4.68 0.00 5.49
N GLY A 36 -5.22 1.05 6.11
CA GLY A 36 -5.99 0.96 7.34
C GLY A 36 -7.27 0.14 7.18
N LEU A 37 -8.04 0.38 6.11
CA LEU A 37 -9.24 -0.40 5.77
C LEU A 37 -8.90 -1.85 5.45
N GLY A 38 -7.82 -2.10 4.72
CA GLY A 38 -7.34 -3.44 4.42
C GLY A 38 -6.96 -4.20 5.70
N LEU A 39 -6.15 -3.59 6.57
CA LEU A 39 -5.77 -4.18 7.86
C LEU A 39 -6.99 -4.41 8.74
N PHE A 40 -7.87 -3.42 8.84
CA PHE A 40 -9.10 -3.51 9.62
C PHE A 40 -10.00 -4.62 9.11
N GLY A 41 -10.19 -4.72 7.79
CA GLY A 41 -10.93 -5.80 7.15
C GLY A 41 -10.33 -7.18 7.43
N LEU A 42 -9.01 -7.30 7.35
CA LEU A 42 -8.28 -8.55 7.60
C LEU A 42 -8.37 -8.97 9.07
N LEU A 43 -8.20 -8.03 10.02
CA LEU A 43 -8.42 -8.30 11.44
C LEU A 43 -9.86 -8.73 11.71
N ASN A 44 -10.84 -8.04 11.13
CA ASN A 44 -12.25 -8.39 11.31
C ASN A 44 -12.60 -9.76 10.68
N LEU A 45 -11.92 -10.16 9.60
CA LEU A 45 -12.04 -11.50 9.02
C LEU A 45 -11.46 -12.57 9.94
N VAL A 46 -10.26 -12.34 10.50
CA VAL A 46 -9.61 -13.26 11.45
C VAL A 46 -10.46 -13.46 12.70
N PHE A 47 -11.02 -12.37 13.22
CA PHE A 47 -11.87 -12.38 14.40
C PHE A 47 -13.37 -12.44 14.07
N GLN A 48 -13.76 -12.83 12.86
CA GLN A 48 -15.18 -12.81 12.46
C GLN A 48 -16.04 -13.69 13.37
N HIS A 49 -15.47 -14.82 13.79
CA HIS A 49 -16.15 -15.79 14.64
C HIS A 49 -16.26 -15.34 16.10
N GLU A 50 -15.45 -14.39 16.55
CA GLU A 50 -15.53 -13.83 17.89
C GLU A 50 -16.36 -12.53 17.94
N ILE A 51 -16.24 -11.67 16.92
CA ILE A 51 -16.85 -10.33 16.91
C ILE A 51 -18.24 -10.35 16.27
N TRP A 52 -18.45 -11.15 15.23
CA TRP A 52 -19.64 -11.10 14.36
C TRP A 52 -20.46 -12.40 14.38
N LEU A 53 -20.65 -12.98 15.57
CA LEU A 53 -21.40 -14.24 15.77
C LEU A 53 -22.84 -14.22 15.21
N HIS A 54 -23.48 -13.05 15.18
CA HIS A 54 -24.92 -12.93 14.91
C HIS A 54 -25.27 -12.19 13.61
N THR A 55 -24.28 -11.82 12.78
CA THR A 55 -24.53 -11.03 11.57
C THR A 55 -24.28 -11.85 10.30
N PRO A 56 -25.31 -12.51 9.76
CA PRO A 56 -25.18 -13.25 8.50
C PRO A 56 -24.81 -12.27 7.38
N GLY A 57 -23.69 -12.52 6.71
CA GLY A 57 -23.20 -11.73 5.57
C GLY A 57 -22.08 -10.72 5.88
N ALA A 58 -21.67 -10.53 7.14
CA ALA A 58 -20.55 -9.66 7.50
C ALA A 58 -19.24 -10.09 6.81
N GLU A 59 -18.99 -11.40 6.71
CA GLU A 59 -17.86 -11.99 6.00
C GLU A 59 -17.75 -11.52 4.54
N ARG A 60 -18.88 -11.49 3.82
CA ARG A 60 -18.90 -11.08 2.40
C ARG A 60 -18.53 -9.62 2.25
N TRP A 61 -19.07 -8.74 3.10
CA TRP A 61 -18.74 -7.31 3.09
C TRP A 61 -17.27 -7.06 3.45
N LEU A 62 -16.73 -7.81 4.41
CA LEU A 62 -15.32 -7.74 4.78
C LEU A 62 -14.41 -8.24 3.65
N LEU A 63 -14.77 -9.33 2.98
CA LEU A 63 -14.06 -9.83 1.81
C LEU A 63 -14.10 -8.84 0.65
N LEU A 64 -15.26 -8.26 0.33
CA LEU A 64 -15.42 -7.23 -0.69
C LEU A 64 -14.53 -6.01 -0.39
N LEU A 65 -14.52 -5.56 0.86
CA LEU A 65 -13.72 -4.42 1.31
C LEU A 65 -12.22 -4.72 1.24
N CYS A 66 -11.82 -5.94 1.61
CA CYS A 66 -10.43 -6.39 1.52
C CYS A 66 -9.98 -6.50 0.06
N LEU A 67 -10.82 -7.04 -0.83
CA LEU A 67 -10.55 -7.15 -2.27
C LEU A 67 -10.43 -5.76 -2.92
N ALA A 68 -11.34 -4.85 -2.60
CA ALA A 68 -11.31 -3.47 -3.08
C ALA A 68 -10.03 -2.74 -2.64
N CYS A 69 -9.61 -2.93 -1.38
CA CYS A 69 -8.34 -2.39 -0.89
C CYS A 69 -7.14 -2.99 -1.63
N LEU A 70 -7.15 -4.29 -1.89
CA LEU A 70 -6.09 -4.99 -2.62
C LEU A 70 -5.97 -4.53 -4.08
N LEU A 71 -7.10 -4.20 -4.72
CA LEU A 71 -7.14 -3.64 -6.07
C LEU A 71 -6.63 -2.19 -6.13
N LEU A 72 -6.92 -1.41 -5.09
CA LEU A 72 -6.53 0.00 -5.02
C LEU A 72 -5.06 0.19 -4.60
N LEU A 73 -4.52 -0.71 -3.78
CA LEU A 73 -3.14 -0.68 -3.27
C LEU A 73 -2.08 -0.48 -4.37
N PRO A 74 -2.03 -1.31 -5.44
CA PRO A 74 -1.04 -1.15 -6.51
C PRO A 74 -1.13 0.21 -7.20
N TRP A 75 -2.35 0.73 -7.41
CA TRP A 75 -2.58 2.05 -7.99
C TRP A 75 -2.04 3.17 -7.10
N GLN A 76 -2.24 3.06 -5.79
CA GLN A 76 -1.70 4.03 -4.85
C GLN A 76 -0.17 3.93 -4.76
N ILE A 77 0.40 2.71 -4.72
CA ILE A 77 1.85 2.47 -4.71
C ILE A 77 2.50 3.09 -5.95
N GLY A 78 1.93 2.87 -7.14
CA GLY A 78 2.43 3.49 -8.38
C GLY A 78 2.39 5.02 -8.36
N ARG A 79 1.37 5.62 -7.72
CA ARG A 79 1.30 7.08 -7.52
C ARG A 79 2.33 7.59 -6.52
N VAL A 80 2.54 6.89 -5.41
CA VAL A 80 3.59 7.24 -4.43
C VAL A 80 4.96 7.16 -5.09
N ALA A 81 5.24 6.07 -5.79
CA ALA A 81 6.51 5.86 -6.49
C ALA A 81 6.79 6.98 -7.51
N ASN A 82 5.78 7.39 -8.28
CA ASN A 82 5.92 8.52 -9.22
C ASN A 82 6.11 9.87 -8.52
N ARG A 83 5.45 10.12 -7.38
CA ARG A 83 5.66 11.35 -6.59
C ARG A 83 7.05 11.39 -5.99
N VAL A 84 7.51 10.28 -5.40
CA VAL A 84 8.88 10.13 -4.89
C VAL A 84 9.90 10.33 -6.00
N ALA A 85 9.67 9.76 -7.19
CA ALA A 85 10.53 9.96 -8.35
C ALA A 85 10.66 11.45 -8.74
N ASN A 86 9.56 12.22 -8.67
CA ASN A 86 9.57 13.65 -8.97
C ASN A 86 10.21 14.52 -7.87
N SER A 87 10.25 14.04 -6.62
CA SER A 87 10.91 14.73 -5.50
C SER A 87 12.43 14.46 -5.41
N LEU A 88 12.94 13.48 -6.17
CA LEU A 88 14.35 13.09 -6.16
C LEU A 88 15.14 13.85 -7.25
N ASN A 89 16.21 14.54 -6.85
CA ASN A 89 17.10 15.29 -7.76
C ASN A 89 18.20 14.41 -8.40
N GLY A 90 17.83 13.29 -9.01
CA GLY A 90 18.79 12.40 -9.68
C GLY A 90 18.14 11.49 -10.72
N TRP A 91 18.59 11.58 -11.98
CA TRP A 91 18.00 10.87 -13.11
C TRP A 91 17.97 9.34 -12.93
N PHE A 92 19.04 8.76 -12.39
CA PHE A 92 19.12 7.31 -12.13
C PHE A 92 18.10 6.86 -11.08
N TRP A 93 18.03 7.57 -9.95
CA TRP A 93 17.06 7.26 -8.89
C TRP A 93 15.62 7.50 -9.33
N GLN A 94 15.36 8.56 -10.10
CA GLN A 94 14.05 8.83 -10.69
C GLN A 94 13.62 7.71 -11.64
N PHE A 95 14.53 7.17 -12.45
CA PHE A 95 14.24 6.06 -13.36
C PHE A 95 13.93 4.76 -12.60
N CYS A 96 14.70 4.44 -11.56
CA CYS A 96 14.44 3.29 -10.68
C CYS A 96 13.06 3.38 -10.01
N TRP A 97 12.69 4.55 -9.49
CA TRP A 97 11.37 4.74 -8.86
C TRP A 97 10.22 4.73 -9.88
N ARG A 98 10.44 5.22 -11.11
CA ARG A 98 9.47 5.07 -12.20
C ARG A 98 9.29 3.62 -12.61
N LEU A 99 10.37 2.84 -12.73
CA LEU A 99 10.29 1.40 -12.99
C LEU A 99 9.55 0.66 -11.86
N ALA A 100 9.79 1.02 -10.61
CA ALA A 100 9.04 0.49 -9.47
C ALA A 100 7.55 0.89 -9.51
N GLY A 101 7.24 2.11 -9.96
CA GLY A 101 5.86 2.52 -10.20
C GLY A 101 5.19 1.74 -11.32
N TRP A 102 5.91 1.49 -12.42
CA TRP A 102 5.44 0.68 -13.55
C TRP A 102 5.21 -0.78 -13.15
N SER A 103 6.13 -1.38 -12.39
CA SER A 103 5.95 -2.74 -11.89
C SER A 103 4.74 -2.83 -10.96
N ALA A 104 4.47 -1.79 -10.14
CA ALA A 104 3.26 -1.72 -9.33
C ALA A 104 1.98 -1.64 -10.18
N TYR A 105 1.97 -0.89 -11.29
CA TYR A 105 0.82 -0.86 -12.21
C TYR A 105 0.63 -2.17 -12.96
N VAL A 106 1.70 -2.82 -13.40
CA VAL A 106 1.63 -4.14 -14.05
C VAL A 106 1.11 -5.17 -13.05
N ALA A 107 1.65 -5.20 -11.84
CA ALA A 107 1.15 -6.08 -10.77
C ALA A 107 -0.32 -5.79 -10.46
N GLY A 108 -0.72 -4.51 -10.41
CA GLY A 108 -2.12 -4.11 -10.22
C GLY A 108 -3.03 -4.55 -11.36
N GLY A 109 -2.57 -4.46 -12.61
CA GLY A 109 -3.31 -4.92 -13.78
C GLY A 109 -3.49 -6.44 -13.79
N VAL A 110 -2.46 -7.19 -13.39
CA VAL A 110 -2.53 -8.65 -13.23
C VAL A 110 -3.48 -9.01 -12.10
N LEU A 111 -3.46 -8.29 -10.97
CA LEU A 111 -4.38 -8.48 -9.83
C LEU A 111 -5.82 -8.09 -10.15
N LEU A 112 -6.03 -7.22 -11.14
CA LEU A 112 -7.35 -6.77 -11.58
C LEU A 112 -8.19 -7.92 -12.13
N ILE A 113 -7.57 -8.89 -12.80
CA ILE A 113 -8.26 -10.04 -13.40
C ILE A 113 -8.87 -10.96 -12.33
N PRO A 114 -8.10 -11.57 -11.40
CA PRO A 114 -8.66 -12.38 -10.33
C PRO A 114 -9.49 -11.54 -9.36
N GLY A 115 -9.14 -10.26 -9.17
CA GLY A 115 -9.90 -9.35 -8.33
C GLY A 115 -11.30 -9.05 -8.88
N ALA A 116 -11.43 -8.79 -10.17
CA ALA A 116 -12.71 -8.56 -10.83
C ALA A 116 -13.57 -9.83 -10.87
N ILE A 117 -12.94 -10.99 -11.11
CA ILE A 117 -13.62 -12.30 -11.06
C ILE A 117 -14.14 -12.58 -9.64
N GLY A 118 -13.30 -12.37 -8.62
CA GLY A 118 -13.67 -12.55 -7.22
C GLY A 118 -14.80 -11.60 -6.79
N LEU A 119 -14.71 -10.32 -7.16
CA LEU A 119 -15.76 -9.32 -6.93
C LEU A 119 -17.07 -9.72 -7.60
N GLY A 120 -17.03 -10.10 -8.89
CA GLY A 120 -18.20 -10.51 -9.64
C GLY A 120 -18.86 -11.74 -9.04
N TRP A 121 -18.07 -12.73 -8.61
CA TRP A 121 -18.59 -13.94 -7.98
C TRP A 121 -19.24 -13.65 -6.62
N LEU A 122 -18.61 -12.81 -5.78
CA LEU A 122 -19.17 -12.37 -4.50
C LEU A 122 -20.48 -11.57 -4.64
N LEU A 123 -20.65 -10.83 -5.74
CA LEU A 123 -21.86 -10.06 -6.02
C LEU A 123 -22.99 -10.90 -6.62
N ILE A 124 -22.67 -11.92 -7.43
CA ILE A 124 -23.67 -12.76 -8.12
C ILE A 124 -24.11 -13.94 -7.25
N ALA A 125 -23.21 -14.52 -6.46
CA ALA A 125 -23.53 -15.62 -5.55
C ALA A 125 -24.11 -15.14 -4.20
N GLY A 126 -24.39 -13.84 -4.09
CA GLY A 126 -24.87 -13.15 -2.90
C GLY A 126 -26.37 -13.27 -2.72
#